data_AF-A0A428KGZ8-F1
#
_entry.id   AF-A0A428KGZ8-F1
#
_cell.length_a   1.000
_cell.length_b   1.000
_cell.length_c   1.000
_cell.angle_alpha   90.00
_cell.angle_beta   90.00
_cell.angle_gamma   90.00
#
_symmetry.space_group_name_H-M   'P 1'
#
loop_
_entity.id
_entity.type
_entity.pdbx_description
1 polymer ?
#
loop_
_entity_poly.entity_id
_entity_poly.type
_entity_poly.pdbx_seq_one_letter_code
_entity_poly.pdbx_strand_id
1 'polypeptide(L)'
;MNLIEIANLIRNNIQNIKYEYKYLSGEQNPYYLQGLGRLRLGLRNIKNIPYIQDELDKIESTWLFKSDADETRVDYSKNSEVEPYIKKIQTGLEYLLRVYNSSNYANSEDVIYIRLPELHSFEELARTANDLRKSIEIPVQLDDIGGDVEIVSAETGSIWLIVSVGSIAAINLVGSLCWAAMVLRKKHLEAKIFEQHLKTLELKNSAIEDFIMAQKSQLSNILANEAEAISNKHYNRNEPENIERLKLSINTIADLIEKGTQILPASKDSDTQKLFPDYNKGSLIESSIKQIMGSSI
;
A
#
# COMPACT_ATOMS: atom_id res chain seq x y z
N MET A 1 4.15 13.09 0.64
CA MET A 1 4.76 11.76 0.49
C MET A 1 5.48 11.46 1.79
N ASN A 2 5.22 10.31 2.39
CA ASN A 2 5.86 9.89 3.65
C ASN A 2 7.25 9.27 3.38
N LEU A 3 8.02 8.93 4.42
CA LEU A 3 9.38 8.40 4.26
C LEU A 3 9.39 6.99 3.67
N ILE A 4 8.37 6.17 3.97
CA ILE A 4 8.19 4.82 3.41
C ILE A 4 7.98 4.87 1.88
N GLU A 5 7.07 5.71 1.41
CA GLU A 5 6.75 5.97 0.01
C GLU A 5 7.98 6.49 -0.73
N ILE A 6 8.70 7.45 -0.12
CA ILE A 6 9.98 7.94 -0.63
C ILE A 6 10.96 6.78 -0.78
N ALA A 7 11.20 5.99 0.27
CA ALA A 7 12.17 4.90 0.24
C ALA A 7 11.84 3.85 -0.84
N ASN A 8 10.56 3.49 -1.00
CA ASN A 8 10.12 2.56 -2.03
C ASN A 8 10.33 3.13 -3.44
N LEU A 9 9.98 4.39 -3.65
CA LEU A 9 10.15 5.06 -4.94
C LEU A 9 11.63 5.18 -5.31
N ILE A 10 12.51 5.45 -4.34
CA ILE A 10 13.96 5.45 -4.54
C ILE A 10 14.46 4.06 -4.93
N ARG A 11 14.14 3.02 -4.16
CA ARG A 11 14.61 1.64 -4.43
C ARG A 11 14.27 1.17 -5.84
N ASN A 12 13.07 1.51 -6.32
CA ASN A 12 12.60 1.13 -7.65
C ASN A 12 13.32 1.86 -8.80
N ASN A 13 13.97 3.00 -8.52
CA ASN A 13 14.53 3.88 -9.57
C ASN A 13 16.03 4.15 -9.45
N ILE A 14 16.66 3.89 -8.31
CA ILE A 14 18.06 4.26 -8.06
C ILE A 14 19.04 3.62 -9.08
N GLN A 15 18.74 2.40 -9.55
CA GLN A 15 19.56 1.72 -10.56
C GLN A 15 19.46 2.39 -11.94
N ASN A 16 18.37 3.09 -12.21
CA ASN A 16 18.17 3.83 -13.46
C ASN A 16 18.86 5.19 -13.42
N ILE A 17 19.14 5.73 -12.23
CA ILE A 17 19.77 7.05 -12.03
C ILE A 17 21.28 6.85 -11.93
N LYS A 18 21.89 6.37 -13.01
CA LYS A 18 23.34 6.27 -13.15
C LYS A 18 23.80 7.15 -14.30
N TYR A 19 24.80 7.97 -14.03
CA TYR A 19 25.44 8.82 -15.04
C TYR A 19 26.79 8.21 -15.38
N GLU A 20 26.78 7.36 -16.41
CA GLU A 20 27.97 6.63 -16.87
C GLU A 20 28.55 7.32 -18.10
N TYR A 21 29.85 7.61 -18.04
CA TYR A 21 30.58 8.18 -19.17
C TYR A 21 31.98 7.60 -19.27
N LYS A 22 32.51 7.56 -20.50
CA LYS A 22 33.90 7.24 -20.81
C LYS A 22 34.60 8.50 -21.33
N TYR A 23 35.79 8.76 -20.79
CA TYR A 23 36.65 9.84 -21.28
C TYR A 23 37.51 9.36 -22.46
N LEU A 24 37.47 10.10 -23.57
CA LEU A 24 38.21 9.85 -24.80
C LEU A 24 39.22 11.00 -25.00
N SER A 25 40.49 10.72 -24.69
CA SER A 25 41.56 11.70 -24.78
C SER A 25 41.78 12.18 -26.22
N GLY A 26 41.96 13.49 -26.41
CA GLY A 26 42.29 14.10 -27.71
C GLY A 26 41.09 14.41 -28.61
N GLU A 27 39.85 14.17 -28.14
CA GLU A 27 38.64 14.52 -28.87
C GLU A 27 38.05 15.89 -28.43
N GLN A 28 37.38 16.59 -29.35
CA GLN A 28 36.67 17.83 -29.05
C GLN A 28 35.49 17.62 -28.08
N ASN A 29 34.84 16.46 -28.15
CA ASN A 29 33.75 16.03 -27.28
C ASN A 29 34.19 14.77 -26.52
N PRO A 30 35.07 14.89 -25.51
CA PRO A 30 35.77 13.76 -24.93
C PRO A 30 34.89 12.88 -24.03
N TYR A 31 33.68 13.32 -23.68
CA TYR A 31 32.78 12.55 -22.83
C TYR A 31 31.79 11.77 -23.70
N TYR A 32 31.96 10.46 -23.75
CA TYR A 32 30.99 9.56 -24.37
C TYR A 32 30.05 8.98 -23.31
N LEU A 33 28.76 9.25 -23.45
CA LEU A 33 27.71 8.85 -22.52
C LEU A 33 26.80 7.80 -23.14
N GLN A 34 26.31 6.90 -22.30
CA GLN A 34 25.37 5.83 -22.67
C GLN A 34 24.27 5.68 -21.62
N GLY A 35 23.16 5.04 -22.00
CA GLY A 35 22.04 4.75 -21.09
C GLY A 35 21.23 5.99 -20.68
N LEU A 36 21.27 7.06 -21.48
CA LEU A 36 20.61 8.33 -21.16
C LEU A 36 19.08 8.19 -21.09
N GLY A 37 18.49 7.26 -21.84
CA GLY A 37 17.06 6.96 -21.79
C GLY A 37 16.64 6.43 -20.42
N ARG A 38 17.42 5.51 -19.84
CA ARG A 38 17.17 5.00 -18.47
C ARG A 38 17.34 6.09 -17.43
N LEU A 39 18.38 6.91 -17.57
CA LEU A 39 18.62 8.05 -16.69
C LEU A 39 17.44 9.03 -16.70
N ARG A 40 16.99 9.47 -17.88
CA ARG A 40 15.82 10.36 -18.01
C ARG A 40 14.57 9.75 -17.39
N LEU A 41 14.32 8.46 -17.63
CA LEU A 41 13.18 7.76 -17.05
C LEU A 41 13.27 7.71 -15.52
N GLY A 42 14.44 7.36 -14.97
CA GLY A 42 14.70 7.34 -13.54
C GLY A 42 14.46 8.70 -12.89
N LEU A 43 14.99 9.77 -13.49
CA LEU A 43 14.80 11.15 -13.02
C LEU A 43 13.33 11.59 -13.06
N ARG A 44 12.58 11.24 -14.11
CA ARG A 44 11.13 11.53 -14.20
C ARG A 44 10.34 10.81 -13.11
N ASN A 45 10.66 9.55 -12.84
CA ASN A 45 9.95 8.75 -11.84
C ASN A 45 10.11 9.29 -10.42
N ILE A 46 11.25 9.93 -10.12
CA ILE A 46 11.55 10.52 -8.80
C ILE A 46 11.14 11.98 -8.65
N LYS A 47 10.48 12.57 -9.66
CA LYS A 47 10.17 14.01 -9.69
C LYS A 47 9.45 14.53 -8.46
N ASN A 48 8.62 13.70 -7.85
CA ASN A 48 7.78 14.06 -6.72
C ASN A 48 8.46 13.83 -5.35
N ILE A 49 9.72 13.38 -5.32
CA ILE A 49 10.46 13.24 -4.06
C ILE A 49 10.78 14.63 -3.49
N PRO A 50 10.39 14.93 -2.23
CA PRO A 50 10.78 16.17 -1.58
C PRO A 50 12.29 16.25 -1.36
N TYR A 51 12.80 17.48 -1.23
CA TYR A 51 14.21 17.80 -0.90
C TYR A 51 15.22 17.68 -2.05
N ILE A 52 14.79 17.30 -3.25
CA ILE A 52 15.68 17.18 -4.44
C ILE A 52 15.13 17.92 -5.67
N GLN A 53 14.02 18.64 -5.53
CA GLN A 53 13.33 19.25 -6.67
C GLN A 53 14.17 20.34 -7.35
N ASP A 54 14.88 21.16 -6.56
CA ASP A 54 15.73 22.22 -7.10
C ASP A 54 16.81 21.68 -8.05
N GLU A 55 17.42 20.53 -7.72
CA GLU A 55 18.37 19.85 -8.58
C GLU A 55 17.69 19.25 -9.83
N LEU A 56 16.51 18.65 -9.67
CA LEU A 56 15.76 18.05 -10.78
C LEU A 56 15.34 19.11 -11.82
N ASP A 57 14.78 20.24 -11.37
CA ASP A 57 14.35 21.33 -12.23
C ASP A 57 15.54 21.91 -13.02
N LYS A 58 16.72 22.01 -12.38
CA LYS A 58 17.96 22.43 -13.05
C LYS A 58 18.36 21.45 -14.14
N ILE A 59 18.36 20.14 -13.89
CA ILE A 59 18.70 19.14 -14.90
C ILE A 59 17.69 19.11 -16.04
N GLU A 60 16.39 19.20 -15.74
CA GLU A 60 15.33 19.19 -16.78
C GLU A 60 15.50 20.32 -17.80
N SER A 61 16.14 21.43 -17.40
CA SER A 61 16.43 22.57 -18.29
C SER A 61 17.64 22.38 -19.23
N THR A 62 18.47 21.35 -18.98
CA THR A 62 19.74 21.11 -19.70
C THR A 62 19.56 20.39 -21.04
N TRP A 63 20.66 20.13 -21.75
CA TRP A 63 20.67 19.35 -22.98
C TRP A 63 20.17 17.90 -22.78
N LEU A 64 20.29 17.34 -21.57
CA LEU A 64 19.96 15.93 -21.29
C LEU A 64 18.51 15.59 -21.64
N PHE A 65 17.59 16.54 -21.46
CA PHE A 65 16.16 16.39 -21.68
C PHE A 65 15.68 16.96 -23.03
N LYS A 66 16.57 17.56 -23.82
CA LYS A 66 16.25 18.12 -25.15
C LYS A 66 16.42 17.10 -26.29
N SER A 67 16.96 15.92 -26.00
CA SER A 67 17.19 14.85 -26.96
C SER A 67 16.74 13.52 -26.39
N ASP A 68 16.19 12.68 -27.26
CA ASP A 68 15.81 11.29 -26.93
C ASP A 68 16.94 10.29 -27.20
N ALA A 69 18.11 10.74 -27.68
CA ALA A 69 19.26 9.87 -27.92
C ALA A 69 19.70 9.17 -26.62
N ASP A 70 19.88 7.85 -26.69
CA ASP A 70 20.35 7.05 -25.54
C ASP A 70 21.86 7.18 -25.32
N GLU A 71 22.58 7.58 -26.36
CA GLU A 71 24.03 7.77 -26.33
C GLU A 71 24.39 9.11 -26.97
N THR A 72 25.45 9.74 -26.49
CA THR A 72 25.95 10.97 -27.10
C THR A 72 27.40 11.25 -26.75
N ARG A 73 28.00 12.20 -27.47
CA ARG A 73 29.30 12.78 -27.11
C ARG A 73 29.11 14.24 -26.74
N VAL A 74 29.70 14.66 -25.62
CA VAL A 74 29.64 16.04 -25.17
C VAL A 74 31.02 16.59 -24.82
N ASP A 75 31.11 17.91 -24.88
CA ASP A 75 32.24 18.66 -24.37
C ASP A 75 32.19 18.79 -22.83
N TYR A 76 33.23 19.41 -22.28
CA TYR A 76 33.33 19.66 -20.85
C TYR A 76 32.20 20.55 -20.30
N SER A 77 31.79 21.58 -21.05
CA SER A 77 30.75 22.52 -20.62
C SER A 77 29.44 21.80 -20.39
N LYS A 78 28.99 21.05 -21.40
CA LYS A 78 27.77 20.23 -21.34
C LYS A 78 27.85 19.15 -20.25
N ASN A 79 28.99 18.51 -20.05
CA ASN A 79 29.15 17.56 -18.95
C ASN A 79 29.02 18.25 -17.58
N SER A 80 29.64 19.43 -17.42
CA SER A 80 29.61 20.21 -16.17
C SER A 80 28.23 20.79 -15.83
N GLU A 81 27.35 20.95 -16.83
CA GLU A 81 25.94 21.36 -16.63
C GLU A 81 25.10 20.27 -15.99
N VAL A 82 25.50 18.99 -16.07
CA VAL A 82 24.66 17.84 -15.72
C VAL A 82 25.25 17.03 -14.56
N GLU A 83 26.53 16.67 -14.64
CA GLU A 83 27.19 15.76 -13.69
C GLU A 83 27.05 16.21 -12.21
N PRO A 84 27.26 17.49 -11.84
CA PRO A 84 27.18 17.92 -10.45
C PRO A 84 25.78 17.76 -9.86
N TYR A 85 24.73 18.02 -10.65
CA TYR A 85 23.35 17.90 -10.19
C TYR A 85 22.95 16.44 -10.04
N ILE A 86 23.37 15.55 -10.96
CA ILE A 86 23.10 14.11 -10.81
C ILE A 86 23.78 13.58 -9.55
N LYS A 87 25.03 13.96 -9.27
CA LYS A 87 25.72 13.57 -8.04
C LYS A 87 25.00 14.06 -6.79
N LYS A 88 24.50 15.29 -6.79
CA LYS A 88 23.69 15.83 -5.68
C LYS A 88 22.39 15.06 -5.48
N ILE A 89 21.67 14.75 -6.57
CA ILE A 89 20.46 13.93 -6.51
C ILE A 89 20.79 12.56 -5.92
N GLN A 90 21.78 11.84 -6.47
CA GLN A 90 22.20 10.54 -5.96
C GLN A 90 22.54 10.60 -4.46
N THR A 91 23.31 11.60 -4.04
CA THR A 91 23.66 11.82 -2.62
C THR A 91 22.41 12.07 -1.76
N GLY A 92 21.47 12.89 -2.23
CA GLY A 92 20.21 13.16 -1.55
C GLY A 92 19.34 11.91 -1.41
N LEU A 93 19.23 11.11 -2.48
CA LEU A 93 18.49 9.84 -2.46
C LEU A 93 19.12 8.83 -1.50
N GLU A 94 20.44 8.70 -1.52
CA GLU A 94 21.18 7.82 -0.59
C GLU A 94 21.01 8.26 0.87
N TYR A 95 21.02 9.58 1.12
CA TYR A 95 20.77 10.12 2.44
C TYR A 95 19.35 9.81 2.93
N LEU A 96 18.33 10.03 2.09
CA LEU A 96 16.93 9.70 2.40
C LEU A 96 16.76 8.20 2.69
N LEU A 97 17.40 7.33 1.89
CA LEU A 97 17.42 5.89 2.17
C LEU A 97 18.12 5.55 3.48
N ARG A 98 19.19 6.25 3.84
CA ARG A 98 19.89 6.05 5.11
C ARG A 98 19.02 6.45 6.29
N VAL A 99 18.33 7.59 6.20
CA VAL A 99 17.36 8.03 7.22
C VAL A 99 16.26 6.97 7.39
N TYR A 100 15.69 6.48 6.29
CA TYR A 100 14.73 5.38 6.34
C TYR A 100 15.32 4.12 6.99
N ASN A 101 16.46 3.62 6.51
CA ASN A 101 17.05 2.39 7.03
C ASN A 101 17.53 2.50 8.49
N SER A 102 17.76 3.71 8.99
CA SER A 102 18.09 3.97 10.40
C SER A 102 16.86 3.99 11.32
N SER A 103 15.66 3.94 10.77
CA SER A 103 14.44 3.83 11.58
C SER A 103 14.29 2.41 12.12
N ASN A 104 13.77 2.30 13.35
CA ASN A 104 13.65 1.00 14.05
C ASN A 104 12.64 0.04 13.38
N TYR A 105 11.91 0.47 12.35
CA TYR A 105 10.82 -0.28 11.72
C TYR A 105 11.09 -0.66 10.24
N ALA A 106 12.15 -0.14 9.61
CA ALA A 106 12.40 -0.26 8.17
C ALA A 106 12.59 -1.69 7.63
N ASN A 107 12.79 -2.68 8.50
CA ASN A 107 12.93 -4.10 8.15
C ASN A 107 12.30 -5.03 9.20
N SER A 108 11.33 -4.55 9.98
CA SER A 108 10.67 -5.40 10.97
C SER A 108 9.72 -6.39 10.29
N GLU A 109 9.80 -7.66 10.67
CA GLU A 109 8.90 -8.71 10.18
C GLU A 109 7.55 -8.73 10.90
N ASP A 110 7.44 -7.98 12.00
CA ASP A 110 6.29 -7.90 12.90
C ASP A 110 5.60 -6.52 12.87
N VAL A 111 5.91 -5.66 11.89
CA VAL A 111 5.32 -4.31 11.80
C VAL A 111 4.32 -4.21 10.65
N ILE A 112 3.24 -3.47 10.89
CA ILE A 112 2.29 -3.00 9.88
C ILE A 112 2.31 -1.47 9.79
N TYR A 113 2.02 -0.99 8.59
CA TYR A 113 1.79 0.41 8.29
C TYR A 113 0.30 0.63 8.11
N ILE A 114 -0.28 1.55 8.87
CA ILE A 114 -1.70 1.90 8.80
C ILE A 114 -1.83 3.36 8.36
N ARG A 115 -2.30 3.58 7.14
CA ARG A 115 -2.70 4.91 6.67
C ARG A 115 -4.07 5.23 7.25
N LEU A 116 -4.15 6.29 8.06
CA LEU A 116 -5.43 6.78 8.56
C LEU A 116 -6.28 7.39 7.43
N PRO A 117 -7.62 7.35 7.56
CA PRO A 117 -8.50 8.11 6.68
C PRO A 117 -8.28 9.63 6.87
N GLU A 118 -8.91 10.46 6.05
CA GLU A 118 -8.93 11.89 6.33
C GLU A 118 -9.69 12.16 7.63
N LEU A 119 -9.03 12.87 8.55
CA LEU A 119 -9.55 13.18 9.89
C LEU A 119 -9.58 14.71 10.07
N HIS A 120 -10.70 15.23 10.57
CA HIS A 120 -10.92 16.67 10.78
C HIS A 120 -11.10 17.04 12.25
N SER A 121 -11.15 16.07 13.16
CA SER A 121 -11.30 16.31 14.60
C SER A 121 -10.65 15.24 15.47
N PHE A 122 -10.40 15.58 16.74
CA PHE A 122 -9.95 14.60 17.74
C PHE A 122 -10.99 13.52 18.06
N GLU A 123 -12.28 13.86 17.93
CA GLU A 123 -13.38 12.89 18.09
C GLU A 123 -13.32 11.82 17.00
N GLU A 124 -13.07 12.21 15.76
CA GLU A 124 -12.87 11.27 14.65
C GLU A 124 -11.62 10.42 14.86
N LEU A 125 -10.50 11.02 15.28
CA LEU A 125 -9.28 10.28 15.62
C LEU A 125 -9.54 9.23 16.72
N ALA A 126 -10.25 9.61 17.79
CA ALA A 126 -10.57 8.72 18.90
C ALA A 126 -11.46 7.55 18.44
N ARG A 127 -12.43 7.82 17.56
CA ARG A 127 -13.28 6.78 16.96
C ARG A 127 -12.46 5.84 16.09
N THR A 128 -11.63 6.37 15.19
CA THR A 128 -10.76 5.55 14.34
C THR A 128 -9.78 4.72 15.16
N ALA A 129 -9.19 5.26 16.22
CA ALA A 129 -8.32 4.51 17.12
C ALA A 129 -9.09 3.36 17.82
N ASN A 130 -10.32 3.60 18.25
CA ASN A 130 -11.15 2.56 18.85
C ASN A 130 -11.59 1.49 17.83
N ASP A 131 -11.84 1.88 16.58
CA ASP A 131 -12.14 0.95 15.49
C ASP A 131 -10.93 0.08 15.15
N LEU A 132 -9.73 0.66 15.08
CA LEU A 132 -8.47 -0.08 14.93
C LEU A 132 -8.21 -1.02 16.11
N ARG A 133 -8.45 -0.57 17.34
CA ARG A 133 -8.35 -1.44 18.52
C ARG A 133 -9.27 -2.65 18.43
N LYS A 134 -10.54 -2.44 18.08
CA LYS A 134 -11.52 -3.54 17.97
C LYS A 134 -11.17 -4.52 16.87
N SER A 135 -10.60 -4.04 15.77
CA SER A 135 -10.43 -4.82 14.55
C SER A 135 -9.04 -5.41 14.35
N ILE A 136 -8.03 -4.88 15.05
CA ILE A 136 -6.63 -5.34 14.96
C ILE A 136 -6.14 -5.79 16.34
N GLU A 137 -6.17 -4.90 17.33
CA GLU A 137 -5.58 -5.17 18.65
C GLU A 137 -6.26 -6.34 19.37
N ILE A 138 -7.59 -6.32 19.48
CA ILE A 138 -8.32 -7.38 20.19
C ILE A 138 -8.12 -8.77 19.54
N PRO A 139 -8.23 -8.95 18.20
CA PRO A 139 -7.94 -10.24 17.56
C PRO A 139 -6.50 -10.71 17.74
N VAL A 140 -5.53 -9.79 17.70
CA VAL A 140 -4.10 -10.10 17.80
C VAL A 140 -3.69 -10.51 19.21
N GLN A 141 -4.30 -9.90 20.24
CA GLN A 141 -4.00 -10.17 21.65
C GLN A 141 -4.66 -11.44 22.20
N LEU A 142 -5.39 -12.22 21.37
CA LEU A 142 -5.88 -13.52 21.81
C LEU A 142 -4.71 -14.48 22.07
N ASP A 143 -4.79 -15.22 23.17
CA ASP A 143 -3.70 -16.07 23.71
C ASP A 143 -3.08 -17.04 22.68
N ASP A 144 -3.84 -17.43 21.65
CA ASP A 144 -3.42 -18.34 20.58
C ASP A 144 -2.44 -17.70 19.56
N ILE A 145 -2.44 -16.37 19.43
CA ILE A 145 -1.61 -15.63 18.44
C ILE A 145 -0.29 -15.15 19.06
N GLY A 146 -0.29 -14.89 20.37
CA GLY A 146 0.86 -14.36 21.11
C GLY A 146 1.37 -13.02 20.57
N GLY A 147 0.48 -12.21 19.97
CA GLY A 147 0.82 -10.89 19.48
C GLY A 147 0.55 -9.80 20.51
N ASP A 148 1.23 -8.67 20.36
CA ASP A 148 1.02 -7.46 21.14
C ASP A 148 0.99 -6.26 20.20
N VAL A 149 0.18 -5.24 20.49
CA VAL A 149 -0.01 -4.11 19.57
C VAL A 149 0.57 -2.84 20.18
N GLU A 150 1.64 -2.34 19.58
CA GLU A 150 2.33 -1.11 20.02
C GLU A 150 2.46 -0.12 18.87
N ILE A 151 2.04 1.14 19.08
CA ILE A 151 2.31 2.23 18.14
C ILE A 151 3.77 2.67 18.31
N VAL A 152 4.62 2.26 17.37
CA VAL A 152 6.06 2.54 17.37
C VAL A 152 6.35 3.99 16.96
N SER A 153 5.61 4.50 15.96
CA SER A 153 5.82 5.84 15.43
C SER A 153 4.62 6.32 14.60
N ALA A 154 4.56 7.63 14.36
CA ALA A 154 3.66 8.25 13.39
C ALA A 154 4.47 9.12 12.42
N GLU A 155 4.30 8.92 11.11
CA GLU A 155 4.99 9.74 10.10
C GLU A 155 4.13 10.93 9.65
N THR A 156 4.80 12.06 9.41
CA THR A 156 4.19 13.27 8.85
C THR A 156 3.78 13.07 7.39
N GLY A 157 2.53 13.40 7.08
CA GLY A 157 1.87 13.18 5.78
C GLY A 157 0.39 12.89 5.97
N SER A 158 -0.27 12.19 5.04
CA SER A 158 -1.52 11.48 5.34
C SER A 158 -1.22 10.50 6.47
N ILE A 159 -1.58 10.81 7.71
CA ILE A 159 -1.00 10.22 8.94
C ILE A 159 -0.85 8.69 8.81
N TRP A 160 0.40 8.22 8.74
CA TRP A 160 0.72 6.79 8.76
C TRP A 160 1.15 6.41 10.17
N LEU A 161 0.44 5.46 10.76
CA LEU A 161 0.84 4.81 11.99
C LEU A 161 1.72 3.62 11.65
N ILE A 162 2.81 3.50 12.39
CA ILE A 162 3.72 2.36 12.35
C ILE A 162 3.45 1.56 13.61
N VAL A 163 2.94 0.35 13.45
CA VAL A 163 2.42 -0.47 14.54
C VAL A 163 3.15 -1.82 14.55
N SER A 164 3.81 -2.16 15.65
CA SER A 164 4.27 -3.54 15.87
C SER A 164 3.09 -4.38 16.34
N VAL A 165 2.99 -5.60 15.82
CA VAL A 165 2.02 -6.62 16.24
C VAL A 165 2.70 -7.80 16.97
N GLY A 166 4.00 -7.68 17.26
CA GLY A 166 4.79 -8.60 18.10
C GLY A 166 5.17 -9.95 17.46
N SER A 167 4.42 -10.46 16.48
CA SER A 167 4.72 -11.76 15.85
C SER A 167 4.33 -11.83 14.36
N ILE A 168 5.00 -12.72 13.62
CA ILE A 168 4.66 -13.03 12.22
C ILE A 168 3.25 -13.66 12.12
N ALA A 169 2.85 -14.45 13.13
CA ALA A 169 1.50 -15.02 13.18
C ALA A 169 0.43 -13.91 13.25
N ALA A 170 0.67 -12.87 14.06
CA ALA A 170 -0.19 -11.70 14.12
C ALA A 170 -0.25 -10.95 12.79
N ILE A 171 0.88 -10.76 12.09
CA ILE A 171 0.90 -10.18 10.74
C ILE A 171 0.02 -10.98 9.78
N ASN A 172 0.14 -12.31 9.80
CA ASN A 172 -0.62 -13.18 8.91
C ASN A 172 -2.13 -13.14 9.21
N LEU A 173 -2.51 -13.01 10.48
CA LEU A 173 -3.89 -12.79 10.89
C LEU A 173 -4.42 -11.45 10.36
N VAL A 174 -3.67 -10.36 10.57
CA VAL A 174 -4.04 -9.02 10.09
C VAL A 174 -4.18 -8.99 8.57
N GLY A 175 -3.26 -9.63 7.83
CA GLY A 175 -3.36 -9.79 6.38
C GLY A 175 -4.65 -10.51 5.97
N SER A 176 -4.97 -11.61 6.64
CA SER A 176 -6.20 -12.39 6.38
C SER A 176 -7.47 -11.57 6.65
N LEU A 177 -7.48 -10.79 7.74
CA LEU A 177 -8.58 -9.87 8.07
C LEU A 177 -8.73 -8.78 6.99
N CYS A 178 -7.63 -8.17 6.54
CA CYS A 178 -7.64 -7.16 5.49
C CYS A 178 -8.16 -7.73 4.16
N TRP A 179 -7.76 -8.95 3.81
CA TRP A 179 -8.23 -9.63 2.62
C TRP A 179 -9.73 -9.86 2.66
N ALA A 180 -10.23 -10.47 3.74
CA ALA A 180 -11.66 -10.72 3.94
C ALA A 180 -12.47 -9.42 3.91
N ALA A 181 -11.97 -8.36 4.55
CA ALA A 181 -12.61 -7.05 4.55
C ALA A 181 -12.69 -6.45 3.14
N MET A 182 -11.65 -6.63 2.33
CA MET A 182 -11.62 -6.13 0.96
C MET A 182 -12.57 -6.92 0.04
N VAL A 183 -12.69 -8.24 0.24
CA VAL A 183 -13.70 -9.09 -0.42
C VAL A 183 -15.12 -8.62 -0.08
N LEU A 184 -15.37 -8.38 1.21
CA LEU A 184 -16.67 -7.88 1.69
C LEU A 184 -17.00 -6.51 1.09
N ARG A 185 -16.03 -5.57 1.11
CA ARG A 185 -16.17 -4.24 0.51
C ARG A 185 -16.51 -4.33 -0.98
N LYS A 186 -15.80 -5.17 -1.74
CA LYS A 186 -16.08 -5.38 -3.17
C LYS A 186 -17.54 -5.80 -3.37
N LYS A 187 -18.02 -6.79 -2.61
CA LYS A 187 -19.39 -7.28 -2.71
C LYS A 187 -20.43 -6.23 -2.32
N HIS A 188 -20.14 -5.42 -1.30
CA HIS A 188 -20.99 -4.30 -0.91
C HIS A 188 -21.09 -3.24 -2.03
N LEU A 189 -19.98 -2.90 -2.69
CA LEU A 189 -19.97 -1.97 -3.82
C LEU A 189 -20.72 -2.52 -5.04
N GLU A 190 -20.52 -3.79 -5.38
CA GLU A 190 -21.27 -4.48 -6.45
C GLU A 190 -22.79 -4.41 -6.19
N ALA A 191 -23.21 -4.71 -4.95
CA ALA A 191 -24.62 -4.64 -4.55
C ALA A 191 -25.18 -3.23 -4.69
N LYS A 192 -24.44 -2.19 -4.27
CA LYS A 192 -24.85 -0.79 -4.36
C LYS A 192 -25.01 -0.31 -5.80
N ILE A 193 -24.10 -0.69 -6.69
CA ILE A 193 -24.20 -0.39 -8.13
C ILE A 193 -25.45 -1.03 -8.73
N PHE A 194 -25.69 -2.30 -8.40
CA PHE A 194 -26.86 -3.01 -8.91
C PHE A 194 -28.17 -2.43 -8.36
N GLU A 195 -28.23 -2.07 -7.08
CA GLU A 195 -29.38 -1.39 -6.49
C GLU A 195 -29.70 -0.07 -7.22
N GLN A 196 -28.68 0.73 -7.54
CA GLN A 196 -28.86 1.95 -8.34
C GLN A 196 -29.40 1.64 -9.74
N HIS A 197 -28.91 0.58 -10.38
CA HIS A 197 -29.41 0.15 -11.68
C HIS A 197 -30.88 -0.28 -11.64
N LEU A 198 -31.28 -1.05 -10.62
CA LEU A 198 -32.69 -1.45 -10.42
C LEU A 198 -33.61 -0.23 -10.21
N LYS A 199 -33.13 0.80 -9.49
CA LYS A 199 -33.85 2.07 -9.32
C LYS A 199 -34.01 2.81 -10.65
N THR A 200 -32.99 2.83 -11.51
CA THR A 200 -33.06 3.44 -12.85
C THR A 200 -34.03 2.71 -13.78
N LEU A 201 -34.18 1.39 -13.61
CA LEU A 201 -35.13 0.59 -14.38
C LEU A 201 -36.59 0.75 -13.92
N GLU A 202 -36.87 1.64 -12.96
CA GLU A 202 -38.20 1.89 -12.39
C GLU A 202 -38.92 0.60 -11.95
N LEU A 203 -38.15 -0.39 -11.49
CA LEU A 203 -38.71 -1.64 -11.00
C LEU A 203 -39.56 -1.38 -9.76
N LYS A 204 -40.56 -2.25 -9.56
CA LYS A 204 -41.45 -2.18 -8.39
C LYS A 204 -40.62 -2.19 -7.10
N ASN A 205 -40.97 -1.33 -6.15
CA ASN A 205 -40.29 -1.23 -4.85
C ASN A 205 -40.12 -2.58 -4.15
N SER A 206 -41.11 -3.48 -4.26
CA SER A 206 -41.03 -4.84 -3.67
C SER A 206 -39.88 -5.67 -4.23
N ALA A 207 -39.57 -5.55 -5.53
CA ALA A 207 -38.45 -6.27 -6.14
C ALA A 207 -37.09 -5.71 -5.71
N ILE A 208 -37.03 -4.40 -5.46
CA ILE A 208 -35.83 -3.75 -4.90
C ILE A 208 -35.62 -4.20 -3.45
N GLU A 209 -36.68 -4.28 -2.66
CA GLU A 209 -36.64 -4.78 -1.28
C GLU A 209 -36.19 -6.24 -1.20
N ASP A 210 -36.76 -7.12 -2.04
CA ASP A 210 -36.36 -8.53 -2.12
C ASP A 210 -34.88 -8.67 -2.49
N PHE A 211 -34.39 -7.87 -3.44
CA PHE A 211 -32.98 -7.83 -3.80
C PHE A 211 -32.09 -7.39 -2.62
N ILE A 212 -32.46 -6.33 -1.91
CA ILE A 212 -31.71 -5.83 -0.75
C ILE A 212 -31.64 -6.91 0.35
N MET A 213 -32.74 -7.62 0.61
CA MET A 213 -32.77 -8.72 1.58
C MET A 213 -31.85 -9.88 1.16
N ALA A 214 -31.90 -10.28 -0.11
CA ALA A 214 -31.01 -11.31 -0.64
C ALA A 214 -29.54 -10.92 -0.53
N GLN A 215 -29.18 -9.67 -0.85
CA GLN A 215 -27.82 -9.16 -0.73
C GLN A 215 -27.32 -9.12 0.71
N LYS A 216 -28.15 -8.67 1.66
CA LYS A 216 -27.80 -8.69 3.09
C LYS A 216 -27.53 -10.12 3.58
N SER A 217 -28.36 -11.07 3.19
CA SER A 217 -28.16 -12.49 3.51
C SER A 217 -26.86 -13.02 2.91
N GLN A 218 -26.59 -12.72 1.63
CA GLN A 218 -25.36 -13.13 0.96
C GLN A 218 -24.11 -12.55 1.63
N LEU A 219 -24.10 -11.25 1.95
CA LEU A 219 -22.99 -10.60 2.65
C LEU A 219 -22.76 -11.20 4.04
N SER A 220 -23.84 -11.48 4.78
CA SER A 220 -23.76 -12.15 6.09
C SER A 220 -23.13 -13.55 5.99
N ASN A 221 -23.50 -14.32 4.96
CA ASN A 221 -22.93 -15.64 4.72
C ASN A 221 -21.45 -15.58 4.35
N ILE A 222 -21.07 -14.62 3.48
CA ILE A 222 -19.66 -14.40 3.13
C ILE A 222 -18.86 -14.04 4.39
N LEU A 223 -19.36 -13.08 5.18
CA LEU A 223 -18.72 -12.66 6.42
C LEU A 223 -18.53 -13.82 7.40
N ALA A 224 -19.55 -14.67 7.57
CA ALA A 224 -19.47 -15.83 8.44
C ALA A 224 -18.43 -16.85 7.95
N ASN A 225 -18.44 -17.17 6.66
CA ASN A 225 -17.50 -18.12 6.08
C ASN A 225 -16.05 -17.61 6.17
N GLU A 226 -15.82 -16.32 5.90
CA GLU A 226 -14.49 -15.70 6.03
C GLU A 226 -13.99 -15.72 7.48
N ALA A 227 -14.85 -15.36 8.44
CA ALA A 227 -14.51 -15.40 9.85
C ALA A 227 -14.19 -16.83 10.33
N GLU A 228 -14.98 -17.82 9.93
CA GLU A 228 -14.72 -19.24 10.25
C GLU A 228 -13.41 -19.73 9.65
N ALA A 229 -13.10 -19.39 8.40
CA ALA A 229 -11.84 -19.80 7.79
C ALA A 229 -10.62 -19.16 8.45
N ILE A 230 -10.71 -17.88 8.83
CA ILE A 230 -9.65 -17.19 9.56
C ILE A 230 -9.47 -17.83 10.94
N SER A 231 -10.56 -18.11 11.65
CA SER A 231 -10.53 -18.79 12.95
C SER A 231 -9.86 -20.17 12.84
N ASN A 232 -10.27 -20.99 11.86
CA ASN A 232 -9.68 -22.31 11.62
C ASN A 232 -8.19 -22.29 11.29
N LYS A 233 -7.73 -21.21 10.64
CA LYS A 233 -6.35 -21.08 10.18
C LYS A 233 -5.41 -20.57 11.27
N HIS A 234 -5.89 -19.68 12.13
CA HIS A 234 -5.04 -18.90 13.04
C HIS A 234 -5.28 -19.19 14.52
N TYR A 235 -6.44 -19.72 14.91
CA TYR A 235 -6.75 -20.04 16.31
C TYR A 235 -6.74 -21.54 16.53
N ASN A 236 -6.33 -21.95 17.74
CA ASN A 236 -6.30 -23.37 18.12
C ASN A 236 -7.70 -23.89 18.45
N ARG A 237 -8.62 -22.97 18.80
CA ARG A 237 -10.01 -23.29 19.16
C ARG A 237 -11.00 -22.41 18.40
N ASN A 238 -11.90 -23.05 17.65
CA ASN A 238 -13.06 -22.39 17.05
C ASN A 238 -14.15 -22.16 18.11
N GLU A 239 -13.94 -21.16 18.94
CA GLU A 239 -14.97 -20.69 19.86
C GLU A 239 -15.93 -19.74 19.12
N PRO A 240 -17.25 -19.89 19.28
CA PRO A 240 -18.22 -19.00 18.64
C PRO A 240 -17.97 -17.51 18.92
N GLU A 241 -17.47 -17.20 20.11
CA GLU A 241 -17.11 -15.84 20.50
C GLU A 241 -15.96 -15.27 19.64
N ASN A 242 -14.94 -16.08 19.35
CA ASN A 242 -13.82 -15.68 18.49
C ASN A 242 -14.30 -15.41 17.06
N ILE A 243 -15.23 -16.22 16.55
CA ILE A 243 -15.82 -16.03 15.23
C ILE A 243 -16.60 -14.70 15.19
N GLU A 244 -17.43 -14.40 16.19
CA GLU A 244 -18.15 -13.11 16.24
C GLU A 244 -17.21 -11.91 16.35
N ARG A 245 -16.11 -12.03 17.10
CA ARG A 245 -15.06 -10.99 17.15
C ARG A 245 -14.38 -10.79 15.80
N LEU A 246 -14.09 -11.87 15.07
CA LEU A 246 -13.55 -11.79 13.71
C LEU A 246 -14.54 -11.14 12.74
N LYS A 247 -15.84 -11.48 12.81
CA LYS A 247 -16.88 -10.83 12.00
C LYS A 247 -16.92 -9.32 12.25
N LEU A 248 -16.88 -8.91 13.52
CA LEU A 248 -16.82 -7.49 13.89
C LEU A 248 -15.56 -6.83 13.32
N SER A 249 -14.42 -7.51 13.40
CA SER A 249 -13.13 -7.01 12.91
C SER A 249 -13.14 -6.80 11.39
N ILE A 250 -13.61 -7.80 10.64
CA ILE A 250 -13.72 -7.76 9.17
C ILE A 250 -14.62 -6.60 8.73
N ASN A 251 -15.80 -6.46 9.34
CA ASN A 251 -16.72 -5.34 9.04
C ASN A 251 -16.07 -3.98 9.33
N THR A 252 -15.45 -3.87 10.50
CA THR A 252 -14.83 -2.61 10.94
C THR A 252 -13.68 -2.21 10.01
N ILE A 253 -12.84 -3.17 9.58
CA ILE A 253 -11.78 -2.93 8.60
C ILE A 253 -12.40 -2.57 7.24
N ALA A 254 -13.48 -3.22 6.81
CA ALA A 254 -14.14 -2.89 5.54
C ALA A 254 -14.63 -1.43 5.52
N ASP A 255 -15.26 -0.99 6.62
CA ASP A 255 -15.71 0.41 6.80
C ASP A 255 -14.53 1.39 6.82
N LEU A 256 -13.44 1.04 7.53
CA LEU A 256 -12.22 1.85 7.56
C LEU A 256 -11.58 1.98 6.17
N ILE A 257 -11.52 0.89 5.41
CA ILE A 257 -11.01 0.87 4.04
C ILE A 257 -11.92 1.71 3.12
N GLU A 258 -13.25 1.65 3.30
CA GLU A 258 -14.19 2.51 2.57
C GLU A 258 -13.91 4.00 2.81
N LYS A 259 -13.54 4.39 4.04
CA LYS A 259 -13.13 5.75 4.41
C LYS A 259 -11.72 6.15 3.96
N GLY A 260 -10.96 5.24 3.35
CA GLY A 260 -9.62 5.51 2.80
C GLY A 260 -8.45 4.94 3.61
N THR A 261 -8.71 4.10 4.61
CA THR A 261 -7.66 3.40 5.38
C THR A 261 -6.94 2.37 4.50
N GLN A 262 -5.62 2.27 4.67
CA GLN A 262 -4.80 1.23 4.04
C GLN A 262 -3.93 0.57 5.11
N ILE A 263 -3.87 -0.76 5.12
CA ILE A 263 -3.05 -1.54 6.05
C ILE A 263 -2.07 -2.37 5.21
N LEU A 264 -0.78 -2.16 5.41
CA LEU A 264 0.28 -2.81 4.64
C LEU A 264 1.31 -3.45 5.58
N PRO A 265 1.93 -4.57 5.20
CA PRO A 265 3.03 -5.13 5.98
C PRO A 265 4.30 -4.29 5.77
N ALA A 266 5.10 -4.13 6.82
CA ALA A 266 6.45 -3.59 6.69
C ALA A 266 7.43 -4.59 6.07
N SER A 267 7.12 -5.88 6.21
CA SER A 267 7.93 -6.98 5.68
C SER A 267 8.10 -6.87 4.15
N LYS A 268 9.32 -7.16 3.70
CA LYS A 268 9.69 -7.27 2.29
C LYS A 268 9.55 -8.70 1.76
N ASP A 269 9.22 -9.64 2.63
CA ASP A 269 8.97 -11.01 2.25
C ASP A 269 7.77 -11.11 1.30
N SER A 270 7.96 -11.80 0.18
CA SER A 270 6.97 -11.84 -0.88
C SER A 270 5.72 -12.61 -0.48
N ASP A 271 5.84 -13.57 0.43
CA ASP A 271 4.71 -14.38 0.87
C ASP A 271 3.86 -13.61 1.88
N THR A 272 4.48 -12.88 2.79
CA THR A 272 3.82 -11.93 3.69
C THR A 272 3.07 -10.85 2.91
N GLN A 273 3.69 -10.26 1.88
CA GLN A 273 3.05 -9.23 1.05
C GLN A 273 1.80 -9.72 0.33
N LYS A 274 1.77 -10.97 -0.15
CA LYS A 274 0.61 -11.55 -0.84
C LYS A 274 -0.60 -11.75 0.06
N LEU A 275 -0.42 -11.73 1.38
CA LEU A 275 -1.54 -11.85 2.33
C LEU A 275 -2.37 -10.57 2.40
N PHE A 276 -1.81 -9.43 1.99
CA PHE A 276 -2.50 -8.14 2.04
C PHE A 276 -3.09 -7.79 0.68
N PRO A 277 -4.28 -7.15 0.64
CA PRO A 277 -4.91 -6.78 -0.62
C PRO A 277 -4.16 -5.63 -1.31
N ASP A 278 -4.12 -5.66 -2.64
CA ASP A 278 -3.73 -4.49 -3.44
C ASP A 278 -4.91 -3.51 -3.50
N TYR A 279 -4.85 -2.46 -2.67
CA TYR A 279 -5.89 -1.44 -2.57
C TYR A 279 -6.16 -0.68 -3.88
N ASN A 280 -5.22 -0.69 -4.84
CA ASN A 280 -5.42 -0.08 -6.16
C ASN A 280 -6.14 -1.02 -7.16
N LYS A 281 -6.20 -2.32 -6.85
CA LYS A 281 -6.83 -3.36 -7.69
C LYS A 281 -8.01 -4.03 -6.99
N GLY A 282 -8.68 -3.31 -6.11
CA GLY A 282 -9.77 -3.82 -5.29
C GLY A 282 -10.90 -4.52 -6.04
N SER A 283 -11.18 -4.12 -7.29
CA SER A 283 -12.20 -4.76 -8.13
C SER A 283 -11.84 -6.19 -8.56
N LEU A 284 -10.55 -6.57 -8.53
CA LEU A 284 -10.06 -7.88 -8.93
C LEU A 284 -9.93 -8.86 -7.77
N ILE A 285 -10.23 -8.46 -6.53
CA ILE A 285 -10.07 -9.35 -5.39
C ILE A 285 -11.12 -10.47 -5.41
N GLU A 286 -10.69 -11.68 -5.07
CA GLU A 286 -11.53 -12.86 -4.94
C GLU A 286 -11.44 -13.42 -3.52
N SER A 287 -12.52 -14.07 -3.08
CA SER A 287 -12.51 -14.77 -1.80
C SER A 287 -11.46 -15.88 -1.83
N SER A 288 -10.67 -15.98 -0.76
CA SER A 288 -9.73 -17.09 -0.59
C SER A 288 -10.43 -18.43 -0.30
N ILE A 289 -11.75 -18.43 -0.13
CA ILE A 289 -12.55 -19.60 0.19
C ILE A 289 -13.38 -19.96 -1.04
N LYS A 290 -13.38 -21.25 -1.41
CA LYS A 290 -14.31 -21.77 -2.41
C LYS A 290 -15.73 -21.58 -1.90
N GLN A 291 -16.47 -20.65 -2.49
CA GLN A 291 -17.90 -20.51 -2.23
C GLN A 291 -18.59 -21.81 -2.64
N ILE A 292 -19.30 -22.45 -1.71
CA ILE A 292 -20.17 -23.58 -2.04
C ILE A 292 -21.26 -23.00 -2.92
N MET A 293 -21.23 -23.31 -4.22
CA MET A 293 -22.32 -23.00 -5.12
C MET A 293 -23.59 -23.62 -4.54
N GLY A 294 -24.52 -22.77 -4.12
CA GLY A 294 -25.87 -23.19 -3.83
C GLY A 294 -26.39 -23.91 -5.08
N SER A 295 -26.65 -25.19 -4.95
CA SER A 295 -27.31 -26.01 -5.95
C SER A 295 -28.58 -25.31 -6.41
N SER A 296 -28.59 -24.91 -7.68
CA SER A 296 -29.76 -24.45 -8.40
C SER A 296 -30.90 -25.46 -8.20
N ILE A 297 -32.03 -24.97 -7.67
CA ILE A 297 -33.34 -25.60 -7.83
C ILE A 297 -34.09 -24.74 -8.84
#